data_AF-A0A2X1N9F0-F1
#
_entry.id   AF-A0A2X1N9F0-F1
#
_cell.length_a   1.000
_cell.length_b   1.000
_cell.length_c   1.000
_cell.angle_alpha   90.00
_cell.angle_beta   90.00
_cell.angle_gamma   90.00
#
_symmetry.space_group_name_H-M   'P 1'
#
loop_
_entity.id
_entity.type
_entity.pdbx_description
1 polymer ?
#
loop_
_entity_poly.entity_id
_entity_poly.type
_entity_poly.pdbx_seq_one_letter_code
_entity_poly.pdbx_strand_id
1 'polypeptide(L)'
;MIQPKVFISYSWSSKTHQQHIKDIAERLAADGVETVIDIYDLKEGDDKNYYMERMVQDETVTHVLVICDKKYSEKADLRKDGVGVESI
;
A
#
# COMPACT_ATOMS: atom_id res chain seq x y z
N MET A 1 -17.53 -9.24 16.48
CA MET A 1 -16.83 -9.70 15.26
C MET A 1 -15.77 -8.65 14.93
N ILE A 2 -14.56 -9.06 14.60
CA ILE A 2 -13.51 -8.13 14.17
C ILE A 2 -13.87 -7.72 12.73
N GLN A 3 -14.07 -6.43 12.47
CA GLN A 3 -14.28 -5.94 11.12
C GLN A 3 -12.92 -5.97 10.39
N PRO A 4 -12.84 -6.55 9.19
CA PRO A 4 -11.57 -6.63 8.48
C PRO A 4 -11.09 -5.23 8.12
N LYS A 5 -9.86 -4.93 8.50
CA LYS A 5 -9.11 -3.74 8.08
C LYS A 5 -8.00 -4.15 7.13
N VAL A 6 -8.01 -3.62 5.92
CA VAL A 6 -7.11 -3.99 4.83
C VAL A 6 -6.24 -2.79 4.45
N PHE A 7 -4.93 -2.95 4.52
CA PHE A 7 -3.98 -2.01 3.92
C PHE A 7 -3.71 -2.41 2.46
N ILE A 8 -3.85 -1.48 1.50
CA ILE A 8 -3.55 -1.73 0.09
C ILE A 8 -2.17 -1.18 -0.27
N SER A 9 -1.21 -2.08 -0.47
CA SER A 9 0.14 -1.76 -0.97
C SER A 9 0.16 -1.83 -2.49
N TYR A 10 0.52 -0.74 -3.15
CA TYR A 10 0.58 -0.67 -4.61
C TYR A 10 1.64 0.33 -5.09
N SER A 11 1.93 0.33 -6.38
CA SER A 11 2.90 1.23 -7.00
C SER A 11 2.21 2.49 -7.56
N TRP A 12 2.83 3.65 -7.39
CA TRP A 12 2.38 4.88 -8.08
C TRP A 12 2.82 4.84 -9.55
N SER A 13 2.15 4.01 -10.33
CA SER A 13 2.49 3.74 -11.72
C SER A 13 1.95 4.77 -12.67
N SER A 14 0.65 5.04 -12.59
CA SER A 14 -0.06 6.01 -13.42
C SER A 14 -1.31 6.49 -12.70
N LYS A 15 -1.87 7.63 -13.14
CA LYS A 15 -3.16 8.14 -12.64
C LYS A 15 -4.29 7.12 -12.85
N THR A 16 -4.28 6.40 -13.97
CA THR A 16 -5.25 5.33 -14.25
C THR A 16 -5.11 4.18 -13.25
N HIS A 17 -3.89 3.78 -12.91
CA HIS A 17 -3.67 2.74 -11.91
C HIS A 17 -4.14 3.21 -10.53
N GLN A 18 -3.80 4.44 -10.12
CA GLN A 18 -4.29 5.01 -8.86
C GLN A 18 -5.81 5.07 -8.80
N GLN A 19 -6.47 5.43 -9.90
CA GLN A 19 -7.94 5.41 -9.96
C GLN A 19 -8.47 3.98 -9.75
N HIS A 20 -7.88 2.99 -10.42
CA HIS A 20 -8.27 1.59 -10.23
C HIS A 20 -8.09 1.12 -8.77
N ILE A 21 -7.05 1.58 -8.07
CA ILE A 21 -6.88 1.29 -6.63
C ILE A 21 -7.99 1.92 -5.80
N LYS A 22 -8.41 3.15 -6.12
CA LYS A 22 -9.55 3.79 -5.45
C LYS A 22 -10.84 3.00 -5.64
N ASP A 23 -11.13 2.59 -6.88
CA ASP A 23 -12.32 1.79 -7.20
C ASP A 23 -12.34 0.45 -6.42
N ILE A 24 -11.17 -0.19 -6.25
CA ILE A 24 -11.05 -1.40 -5.40
C ILE A 24 -11.33 -1.07 -3.93
N ALA A 25 -10.75 0.02 -3.41
CA ALA A 25 -10.94 0.43 -2.02
C ALA A 25 -12.40 0.80 -1.72
N GLU A 26 -13.05 1.55 -2.60
CA GLU A 26 -14.46 1.93 -2.47
C GLU A 26 -15.38 0.71 -2.48
N ARG A 27 -15.08 -0.29 -3.34
CA ARG A 27 -15.86 -1.52 -3.39
C ARG A 27 -15.70 -2.38 -2.14
N LEU A 28 -14.47 -2.49 -1.61
CA LEU A 28 -14.22 -3.14 -0.32
C LEU A 28 -14.95 -2.41 0.83
N ALA A 29 -14.92 -1.08 0.85
CA ALA A 29 -15.65 -0.29 1.83
C ALA A 29 -17.17 -0.52 1.73
N ALA A 30 -17.72 -0.62 0.52
CA ALA A 30 -19.13 -0.96 0.29
C ALA A 30 -19.49 -2.37 0.80
N ASP A 31 -18.54 -3.31 0.78
CA ASP A 31 -18.67 -4.65 1.36
C ASP A 31 -18.45 -4.69 2.89
N GLY A 32 -18.24 -3.52 3.54
CA GLY A 32 -18.06 -3.40 4.99
C GLY A 32 -16.62 -3.66 5.47
N VAL A 33 -15.65 -3.61 4.56
CA VAL A 33 -14.22 -3.76 4.88
C VAL A 33 -13.60 -2.37 5.07
N GLU A 34 -12.95 -2.13 6.19
CA GLU A 34 -12.20 -0.88 6.38
C GLU A 34 -10.94 -0.92 5.51
N THR A 35 -10.76 0.06 4.62
CA THR A 35 -9.59 0.11 3.73
C THR A 35 -8.68 1.27 4.10
N VAL A 36 -7.39 1.01 4.19
CA VAL A 36 -6.35 2.02 4.33
C VAL A 36 -5.54 2.08 3.05
N ILE A 37 -5.54 3.23 2.39
CA ILE A 37 -4.78 3.48 1.17
C ILE A 37 -4.03 4.80 1.25
N ASP A 38 -2.80 4.77 0.76
CA ASP A 38 -1.86 5.89 0.87
C ASP A 38 -2.27 7.14 0.07
N ILE A 39 -3.22 7.02 -0.87
CA ILE A 39 -3.70 8.13 -1.72
C ILE A 39 -4.42 9.20 -0.90
N TYR A 40 -5.09 8.78 0.19
CA TYR A 40 -5.81 9.71 1.05
C TYR A 40 -4.92 10.31 2.15
N ASP A 41 -3.86 9.59 2.55
CA ASP A 41 -3.02 9.95 3.69
C ASP A 41 -1.70 10.65 3.32
N LEU A 42 -1.09 10.33 2.17
CA LEU A 42 0.23 10.86 1.80
C LEU A 42 0.11 12.18 1.04
N LYS A 43 0.83 13.20 1.50
CA LYS A 43 1.06 14.43 0.75
C LYS A 43 2.33 14.29 -0.10
N GLU A 44 2.50 15.15 -1.11
CA GLU A 44 3.76 15.24 -1.85
C GLU A 44 4.92 15.48 -0.88
N GLY A 45 5.84 14.51 -0.78
CA GLY A 45 7.02 14.57 0.09
C GLY A 45 7.04 13.54 1.24
N ASP A 46 5.94 12.83 1.51
CA ASP A 46 5.95 11.77 2.52
C ASP A 46 6.76 10.54 2.08
N ASP A 47 7.51 9.97 3.03
CA ASP A 47 8.33 8.78 2.79
C ASP A 47 7.46 7.51 2.77
N LYS A 48 7.37 6.90 1.59
CA LYS A 48 6.56 5.69 1.36
C LYS A 48 7.06 4.50 2.17
N ASN A 49 8.35 4.44 2.48
CA ASN A 49 8.90 3.37 3.31
C ASN A 49 8.41 3.50 4.73
N TYR A 50 8.49 4.71 5.28
CA TYR A 50 8.00 5.00 6.62
C TYR A 50 6.50 4.71 6.75
N TYR A 51 5.71 5.08 5.74
CA TYR A 51 4.28 4.75 5.74
C TYR A 51 4.02 3.25 5.66
N MET A 52 4.74 2.51 4.80
CA MET A 52 4.63 1.04 4.75
C MET A 52 5.02 0.37 6.08
N GLU A 53 6.11 0.80 6.72
CA GLU A 53 6.54 0.27 8.01
C GLU A 53 5.49 0.54 9.10
N ARG A 54 4.94 1.75 9.14
CA ARG A 54 3.85 2.09 10.06
C ARG A 54 2.62 1.23 9.87
N MET A 55 2.25 0.94 8.62
CA MET A 55 1.09 0.10 8.32
C MET A 55 1.30 -1.37 8.67
N VAL A 56 2.55 -1.85 8.66
CA VAL A 56 2.91 -3.20 9.15
C VAL A 56 2.90 -3.27 10.68
N GLN A 57 3.22 -2.16 11.36
CA GLN A 57 3.20 -2.07 12.83
C GLN A 57 1.81 -1.78 13.41
N ASP A 58 0.84 -1.37 12.59
CA ASP A 58 -0.53 -1.11 13.04
C ASP A 58 -1.25 -2.45 13.32
N GLU A 59 -1.35 -2.81 14.60
CA GLU A 59 -2.01 -4.04 15.07
C GLU A 59 -3.50 -4.10 14.73
N THR A 60 -4.12 -2.98 14.33
CA THR A 60 -5.52 -2.96 13.86
C THR A 60 -5.65 -3.43 12.42
N VAL A 61 -4.56 -3.41 11.63
CA VAL A 61 -4.56 -3.91 10.25
C VAL A 61 -4.58 -5.43 10.29
N THR A 62 -5.68 -5.99 9.80
CA THR A 62 -5.90 -7.44 9.79
C THR A 62 -5.33 -8.13 8.56
N HIS A 63 -5.19 -7.38 7.45
CA HIS A 63 -4.80 -7.92 6.15
C HIS A 63 -4.01 -6.89 5.34
N VAL A 64 -3.10 -7.38 4.50
CA VAL A 64 -2.35 -6.57 3.54
C VAL A 64 -2.66 -7.08 2.13
N LEU A 65 -3.22 -6.21 1.29
CA LEU A 65 -3.47 -6.47 -0.12
C LEU A 65 -2.33 -5.86 -0.94
N VAL A 66 -1.55 -6.70 -1.61
CA VAL A 66 -0.43 -6.26 -2.46
C VAL A 66 -0.86 -6.29 -3.93
N ILE A 67 -0.86 -5.14 -4.58
CA ILE A 67 -1.20 -5.00 -5.99
C ILE A 67 0.09 -4.97 -6.81
N CYS A 68 0.44 -6.14 -7.36
CA CYS A 68 1.63 -6.31 -8.18
C CYS A 68 1.34 -5.90 -9.63
N ASP A 69 1.79 -4.72 -10.03
CA ASP A 69 1.95 -4.39 -11.43
C ASP A 69 3.42 -4.55 -11.87
N LYS A 70 3.69 -4.35 -13.17
CA LYS A 70 5.05 -4.47 -13.71
C LYS A 70 6.02 -3.54 -12.97
N LYS A 71 5.62 -2.28 -12.72
CA LYS A 71 6.46 -1.27 -12.06
C LYS A 71 6.70 -1.60 -10.57
N TYR A 72 5.73 -2.20 -9.90
CA TYR A 72 5.83 -2.70 -8.53
C TYR A 72 6.86 -3.80 -8.47
N SER A 73 6.77 -4.77 -9.39
CA SER A 73 7.70 -5.89 -9.50
C SER A 73 9.12 -5.38 -9.79
N GLU A 74 9.28 -4.50 -10.79
CA GLU A 74 10.57 -3.88 -11.13
C GLU A 74 11.17 -3.11 -9.95
N LYS A 75 10.37 -2.37 -9.19
CA LYS A 75 10.84 -1.67 -7.98
C LYS A 75 11.21 -2.62 -6.84
N ALA A 76 10.45 -3.69 -6.66
CA ALA A 76 10.72 -4.69 -5.64
C ALA A 76 12.01 -5.46 -5.96
N ASP A 77 12.20 -5.87 -7.22
CA ASP A 77 13.45 -6.48 -7.70
C ASP A 77 14.62 -5.50 -7.63
N LEU A 78 14.44 -4.23 -8.00
CA LEU A 78 15.48 -3.21 -7.82
C LEU A 78 15.83 -2.93 -6.36
N ARG A 79 14.91 -3.13 -5.41
CA ARG A 79 15.23 -3.13 -3.97
C ARG A 79 15.91 -4.41 -3.51
N LYS A 80 15.71 -5.50 -4.24
CA LYS A 80 16.34 -6.79 -3.99
C LYS A 80 17.79 -6.81 -4.49
N ASP A 81 18.06 -6.13 -5.61
CA ASP A 81 19.40 -5.97 -6.22
C ASP A 81 20.11 -4.68 -5.78
N GLY A 82 19.36 -3.64 -5.41
CA GLY A 82 19.87 -2.35 -4.95
C GLY A 82 19.99 -2.32 -3.44
N VAL A 83 21.11 -2.85 -2.95
CA VAL A 83 21.74 -2.56 -1.65
C VAL A 83 20.74 -2.24 -0.53
N GLY A 84 20.39 -3.27 0.24
CA GLY A 84 20.11 -3.08 1.66
C GLY A 84 21.34 -2.42 2.29
N VAL A 85 21.36 -1.08 2.31
CA VAL A 85 22.17 -0.38 3.29
C VAL A 85 21.32 -0.39 4.53
N GLU A 86 21.67 -1.33 5.39
CA GLU A 86 21.39 -1.34 6.81
C GLU A 86 21.33 0.09 7.34
N SER A 87 20.15 0.53 7.77
CA SER A 87 20.07 1.45 8.89
C SER A 87 19.72 0.61 10.10
N ILE A 88 20.78 0.12 10.74
CA ILE A 88 20.81 -0.17 12.18
C ILE A 88 20.37 1.07 12.95
#